data_AF-A0A4D4MRH8-F1
#
_entry.id   AF-A0A4D4MRH8-F1
#
_cell.length_a   1.000
_cell.length_b   1.000
_cell.length_c   1.000
_cell.angle_alpha   90.00
_cell.angle_beta   90.00
_cell.angle_gamma   90.00
#
_symmetry.space_group_name_H-M   'P 1'
#
loop_
_entity.id
_entity.type
_entity.pdbx_description
1 polymer ?
#
loop_
_entity_poly.entity_id
_entity_poly.type
_entity_poly.pdbx_seq_one_letter_code
_entity_poly.pdbx_strand_id
1 'polypeptide(L)' 'MDFYTGLIYRAMGFPTEMFTVLFALGRLPGWIAQWHEMIKEPGSRIGRPRQIYTGEVLRDFVPVEGR' A
#
# COMPACT_ATOMS: atom_id res chain seq x y z
N MET A 1 5.91 13.04 -11.61
CA MET A 1 4.97 14.10 -11.20
C MET A 1 5.51 14.81 -9.96
N ASP A 2 6.05 14.07 -9.00
CA ASP A 2 6.32 14.54 -7.63
C ASP A 2 7.43 15.60 -7.50
N PHE A 3 8.45 15.61 -8.38
CA PHE A 3 9.54 16.59 -8.32
C PHE A 3 9.06 18.04 -8.49
N TYR A 4 8.24 18.31 -9.51
CA TYR A 4 7.71 19.65 -9.76
C TYR A 4 6.52 19.98 -8.87
N THR A 5 5.72 18.98 -8.49
CA THR A 5 4.56 19.17 -7.61
C THR A 5 5.00 19.56 -6.19
N GLY A 6 6.11 19.02 -5.67
CA GLY A 6 6.67 19.44 -4.38
C GLY A 6 7.16 20.89 -4.39
N LEU A 7 7.75 21.35 -5.51
CA LEU A 7 8.15 22.75 -5.67
C LEU A 7 6.92 23.69 -5.70
N ILE A 8 5.84 23.28 -6.38
CA ILE A 8 4.58 24.02 -6.44
C ILE A 8 3.92 24.08 -5.05
N TYR A 9 3.82 22.96 -4.32
CA TYR A 9 3.25 22.96 -2.97
C TYR A 9 4.04 23.82 -1.98
N ARG A 10 5.36 23.84 -2.10
CA ARG A 10 6.21 24.77 -1.34
C ARG A 10 5.95 26.23 -1.72
N ALA A 11 5.80 26.51 -3.01
CA ALA A 11 5.48 27.85 -3.51
C ALA A 11 4.07 28.32 -3.07
N MET A 12 3.14 27.39 -2.90
CA MET A 12 1.79 27.64 -2.35
C MET A 12 1.77 27.81 -0.82
N GLY A 13 2.91 27.65 -0.14
CA GLY A 13 3.04 27.85 1.30
C GLY A 13 2.65 26.65 2.16
N PHE A 14 2.50 25.45 1.57
CA PHE A 14 2.24 24.25 2.36
C PHE A 14 3.52 23.75 3.05
N PRO A 15 3.44 23.36 4.33
CA PRO A 15 4.57 22.75 5.02
C PRO A 15 4.85 21.35 4.44
N THR A 16 6.11 20.93 4.41
CA THR A 16 6.54 19.69 3.74
C THR A 16 5.92 18.44 4.34
N GLU A 17 5.56 18.47 5.63
CA GLU A 17 4.85 17.37 6.31
C GLU A 17 3.46 17.11 5.70
N MET A 18 2.87 18.10 5.01
CA MET A 18 1.54 18.00 4.40
C MET A 18 1.56 17.44 2.97
N PHE A 19 2.72 17.21 2.36
CA PHE A 19 2.80 16.81 0.95
C PHE A 19 2.12 15.46 0.69
N THR A 20 2.32 14.47 1.58
CA THR A 20 1.66 13.17 1.47
C THR A 20 0.14 13.27 1.64
N VAL A 21 -0.34 14.19 2.50
CA VAL A 21 -1.77 14.41 2.71
C VAL A 21 -2.42 15.02 1.47
N LEU A 22 -1.79 16.02 0.86
CA LEU A 22 -2.27 16.65 -0.39
C LEU A 22 -2.26 15.65 -1.55
N PHE A 23 -1.25 14.80 -1.63
CA PHE A 23 -1.22 13.70 -2.58
C PHE A 23 -2.38 12.73 -2.38
N ALA A 24 -2.60 12.28 -1.14
CA ALA A 24 -3.70 11.37 -0.82
C ALA A 24 -5.07 11.96 -1.19
N LEU A 25 -5.30 13.25 -0.90
CA LEU A 25 -6.51 13.97 -1.28
C LEU A 25 -6.76 13.93 -2.80
N GLY A 26 -5.72 14.18 -3.61
CA GLY A 26 -5.82 14.08 -5.06
C GLY A 26 -6.08 12.66 -5.58
N ARG A 27 -5.69 11.62 -4.83
CA ARG A 27 -5.88 10.20 -5.21
C ARG A 27 -7.21 9.61 -4.75
N LEU A 28 -7.86 10.19 -3.74
CA LEU A 28 -9.12 9.71 -3.18
C LEU A 28 -10.19 9.40 -4.23
N PRO A 29 -10.50 10.27 -5.21
CA PRO A 29 -11.53 9.96 -6.21
C PRO A 29 -11.18 8.73 -7.05
N GLY A 30 -9.90 8.54 -7.37
CA GLY A 30 -9.42 7.37 -8.10
C GLY A 30 -9.52 6.08 -7.29
N TRP A 31 -9.18 6.12 -6.00
CA TRP A 31 -9.33 4.96 -5.12
C TRP A 31 -10.80 4.57 -4.94
N ILE A 32 -11.70 5.55 -4.79
CA ILE A 32 -13.14 5.31 -4.69
C ILE A 32 -13.66 4.70 -6.00
N ALA A 33 -13.26 5.22 -7.16
CA ALA A 33 -13.67 4.67 -8.44
C ALA A 33 -13.22 3.21 -8.63
N GLN A 34 -11.96 2.91 -8.32
CA GLN A 34 -11.39 1.55 -8.37
C GLN A 34 -12.13 0.58 -7.44
N TRP A 35 -12.38 1.00 -6.20
CA TRP A 35 -13.14 0.19 -5.24
C TRP A 35 -14.58 -0.05 -5.72
N HIS A 36 -15.24 0.99 -6.21
CA HIS A 36 -16.61 0.92 -6.68
C HIS A 36 -16.76 0.00 -7.90
N GLU A 37 -15.79 0.01 -8.83
CA GLU A 37 -15.71 -0.93 -9.95
C GLU A 37 -15.55 -2.37 -9.46
N MET A 38 -14.56 -2.63 -8.59
CA MET A 38 -14.29 -3.96 -8.03
C MET A 38 -15.48 -4.57 -7.28
N ILE A 39 -16.26 -3.76 -6.56
CA ILE A 39 -17.43 -4.22 -5.79
C ILE A 39 -18.64 -4.50 -6.69
N LYS A 40 -18.79 -3.76 -7.78
CA LYS A 40 -19.92 -3.93 -8.71
C LYS A 40 -19.68 -5.03 -9.75
N GLU A 41 -18.45 -5.50 -9.91
CA GLU A 41 -18.11 -6.58 -10.82
C GLU A 41 -18.75 -7.92 -10.37
N PRO A 42 -19.66 -8.51 -11.17
CA PRO A 42 -20.27 -9.78 -10.83
C PRO A 42 -19.22 -10.90 -10.77
N GLY A 43 -19.21 -11.64 -9.67
CA GLY A 43 -18.26 -12.75 -9.50
C GLY A 43 -16.87 -12.33 -9.00
N SER A 44 -16.70 -11.06 -8.60
CA SER A 44 -15.51 -10.59 -7.88
C SER A 44 -15.22 -11.48 -6.65
N ARG A 45 -13.95 -11.87 -6.49
CA ARG A 45 -13.47 -12.75 -5.40
C ARG A 45 -12.34 -12.06 -4.66
N ILE A 46 -12.13 -12.48 -3.41
CA ILE A 46 -11.02 -11.99 -2.60
C ILE A 46 -9.67 -12.27 -3.30
N GLY A 47 -8.85 -11.22 -3.41
CA GLY A 47 -7.47 -11.35 -3.87
C GLY A 47 -6.65 -12.17 -2.87
N ARG A 48 -6.36 -13.44 -3.20
CA ARG A 48 -5.59 -14.35 -2.36
C ARG A 48 -4.30 -14.78 -3.08
N PRO A 49 -3.26 -13.93 -3.09
CA PRO A 49 -1.98 -14.28 -3.69
C PRO A 49 -1.34 -15.47 -2.98
N ARG A 50 -0.51 -16.20 -3.71
CA ARG A 50 0.27 -17.33 -3.18
C ARG A 50 1.73 -16.93 -3.05
N GLN A 51 2.42 -17.60 -2.13
CA GLN A 51 3.87 -17.56 -2.01
C GLN A 51 4.50 -18.86 -2.48
N ILE A 52 5.76 -18.79 -2.89
CA ILE A 52 6.63 -19.95 -3.08
C ILE A 52 7.47 -20.08 -1.81
N TYR A 53 7.35 -21.20 -1.13
CA TYR A 53 8.11 -21.44 0.10
C TYR A 53 9.55 -21.81 -0.23
N THR A 54 10.50 -20.99 0.22
CA THR A 54 11.95 -21.21 0.10
C THR A 54 12.65 -21.26 1.47
N GLY A 55 11.86 -21.37 2.55
CA GLY A 55 12.38 -21.45 3.91
C GLY A 55 12.80 -22.87 4.30
N GLU A 56 13.13 -23.01 5.58
CA GLU A 56 13.56 -24.29 6.18
C GLU A 56 12.52 -25.40 6.02
N VAL A 57 12.97 -26.62 5.83
CA VAL A 57 12.07 -27.79 5.92
C VAL A 57 11.58 -27.98 7.35
N LEU A 58 10.65 -28.92 7.54
CA LEU A 58 10.19 -29.30 8.87
C LEU A 58 11.38 -29.59 9.78
N ARG A 59 11.43 -28.92 10.94
CA ARG A 59 12.49 -29.08 11.93
C ARG A 59 11.89 -29.20 13.32
N ASP A 60 12.52 -30.02 14.15
CA ASP A 60 12.11 -30.21 15.53
C ASP A 60 12.37 -28.94 16.34
N PHE A 61 11.50 -28.69 17.30
CA PHE A 61 11.64 -27.56 18.20
C PHE A 61 12.76 -27.84 19.21
N VAL A 62 13.71 -26.91 19.31
CA VAL A 62 14.78 -26.94 20.33
C VAL A 62 14.41 -25.96 21.45
N PRO A 63 14.28 -26.43 22.71
CA PRO A 63 14.07 -25.57 23.88
C PRO A 63 15.11 -24.47 23.96
N VAL A 64 14.75 -23.34 24.56
CA VAL A 64 15.60 -22.14 24.57
C VAL A 64 16.95 -22.42 25.23
N GLU A 65 16.96 -23.29 26.23
CA GLU A 65 18.13 -23.73 26.99
C GLU A 65 19.09 -24.60 26.17
N GLY A 66 18.64 -25.15 25.04
CA GLY A 66 19.42 -26.01 24.14
C GLY A 66 19.71 -25.41 22.77
N ARG A 67 19.45 -24.12 22.58
CA ARG A 67 19.78 -23.39 21.34
C ARG A 67 21.27 -23.15 21.17
#